data_AF-A0A2R5FHC4-F1
#
_entry.id   AF-A0A2R5FHC4-F1
#
_cell.length_a   1.000
_cell.length_b   1.000
_cell.length_c   1.000
_cell.angle_alpha   90.00
_cell.angle_beta   90.00
_cell.angle_gamma   90.00
#
_symmetry.space_group_name_H-M   'P 1'
#
loop_
_entity.id
_entity.type
_entity.pdbx_description
1 polymer ?
#
loop_
_entity_poly.entity_id
_entity_poly.type
_entity_poly.pdbx_seq_one_letter_code
_entity_poly.pdbx_strand_id
1 'polypeptide(L)' 'MRKGKKATRDQPLFYEELKYKHGIWLTNTAWEILVIQAGNQDISISELLERFARSFIRDEV' A
#
# COMPACT_ATOMS: atom_id res chain seq x y z
N MET A 1 11.14 4.64 -13.25
CA MET A 1 12.14 5.45 -12.52
C MET A 1 11.60 6.86 -12.27
N ARG A 2 11.76 7.38 -11.04
CA ARG A 2 11.24 8.68 -10.55
C ARG A 2 11.59 9.84 -11.47
N LYS A 3 10.58 10.57 -11.95
CA LYS A 3 10.70 11.98 -12.32
C LYS A 3 9.83 12.82 -11.38
N GLY A 4 10.48 13.42 -10.38
CA GLY A 4 10.10 14.76 -9.92
C GLY A 4 9.00 14.96 -8.87
N LYS A 5 8.31 13.94 -8.34
CA LYS A 5 7.39 14.16 -7.19
C LYS A 5 8.10 13.90 -5.86
N LYS A 6 8.33 14.97 -5.09
CA LYS A 6 8.72 14.89 -3.68
C LYS A 6 7.54 14.29 -2.92
N ALA A 7 7.76 13.17 -2.23
CA ALA A 7 6.72 12.59 -1.39
C ALA A 7 6.39 13.60 -0.28
N THR A 8 5.17 14.12 -0.26
CA THR A 8 4.66 14.88 0.88
C THR A 8 4.42 13.88 2.02
N ARG A 9 4.77 14.25 3.25
CA ARG A 9 4.52 13.40 4.42
C ARG A 9 3.01 13.07 4.48
N ASP A 10 2.69 11.78 4.63
CA ASP A 10 1.33 11.23 4.75
C ASP A 10 0.42 11.31 3.51
N GLN A 11 0.93 11.79 2.36
CA GLN A 11 0.21 11.75 1.08
C GLN A 11 0.64 10.50 0.28
N PRO A 12 -0.29 9.61 -0.10
CA PRO A 12 0.00 8.52 -1.03
C PRO A 12 0.61 9.08 -2.32
N LEU A 13 1.64 8.42 -2.83
CA LEU A 13 2.29 8.86 -4.06
C LEU A 13 1.37 8.80 -5.29
N PHE A 14 0.33 7.96 -5.21
CA PHE A 14 -0.53 7.59 -6.33
C PHE A 14 -2.00 8.01 -6.15
N TYR A 15 -2.37 8.59 -5.01
CA TYR A 15 -3.74 8.96 -4.69
C TYR A 15 -3.80 10.35 -4.04
N GLU A 16 -4.88 11.09 -4.29
CA GLU A 16 -5.06 12.45 -3.77
C GLU A 16 -5.50 12.48 -2.29
N GLU A 17 -6.07 11.39 -1.80
CA GLU A 17 -6.58 11.24 -0.43
C GLU A 17 -5.45 11.07 0.61
N LEU A 18 -5.57 11.71 1.78
CA LEU A 18 -4.59 11.57 2.87
C LEU A 18 -4.72 10.21 3.57
N LYS A 19 -3.59 9.60 3.95
CA LYS A 19 -3.62 8.36 4.75
C LYS A 19 -4.00 8.68 6.20
N TYR A 20 -4.96 7.95 6.74
CA TYR A 20 -5.25 7.92 8.18
C TYR A 20 -4.66 6.64 8.80
N LYS A 21 -4.33 6.70 10.10
CA LYS A 21 -3.83 5.51 10.81
C LYS A 21 -4.98 4.56 11.10
N HIS A 22 -4.92 3.37 10.51
CA HIS A 22 -5.81 2.25 10.80
C HIS A 22 -4.99 1.09 11.37
N GLY A 23 -5.44 0.51 12.49
CA GLY A 23 -4.82 -0.66 13.10
C GLY A 23 -5.50 -1.94 12.65
N ILE A 24 -4.71 -2.95 12.27
CA ILE A 24 -5.20 -4.30 11.93
C ILE A 24 -4.43 -5.34 12.74
N TRP A 25 -5.11 -6.43 13.09
CA TRP A 25 -4.51 -7.58 13.77
C TRP A 25 -4.25 -8.67 12.74
N LEU A 26 -3.01 -9.18 12.72
CA LEU A 26 -2.57 -10.21 11.79
C LEU A 26 -1.82 -11.30 12.53
N THR A 27 -1.83 -12.52 11.98
CA THR A 27 -0.91 -13.57 12.42
C THR A 27 0.52 -13.23 11.98
N ASN A 28 1.53 -13.79 12.67
CA ASN A 28 2.93 -13.57 12.29
C ASN A 28 3.20 -14.01 10.84
N THR A 29 2.68 -15.16 10.43
CA THR A 29 2.81 -15.67 9.06
C THR A 29 2.22 -14.72 8.02
N ALA A 30 1.05 -14.14 8.29
CA ALA A 30 0.44 -13.18 7.37
C ALA A 30 1.30 -11.90 7.25
N TRP A 31 1.86 -11.42 8.36
CA TRP A 31 2.75 -10.27 8.36
C TRP A 31 4.03 -10.52 7.55
N GLU A 32 4.69 -11.67 7.74
CA GLU A 32 5.89 -12.04 6.99
C GLU A 32 5.65 -12.10 5.48
N ILE A 33 4.51 -12.67 5.08
CA ILE A 33 4.10 -12.68 3.67
C ILE A 33 3.97 -11.26 3.13
N LEU A 34 3.32 -10.35 3.86
CA LEU A 34 3.16 -8.95 3.44
C LEU A 34 4.52 -8.24 3.31
N VAL A 35 5.45 -8.47 4.23
CA VAL A 35 6.81 -7.91 4.18
C VAL A 35 7.53 -8.37 2.90
N ILE A 36 7.49 -9.66 2.60
CA ILE A 36 8.14 -10.24 1.41
C ILE A 36 7.52 -9.66 0.13
N GLN A 37 6.18 -9.64 0.05
CA GLN A 37 5.48 -9.15 -1.15
C GLN A 37 5.71 -7.66 -1.39
N ALA A 38 5.74 -6.85 -0.33
CA ALA A 38 6.04 -5.42 -0.42
C ALA A 38 7.48 -5.19 -0.90
N GLY A 39 8.44 -5.96 -0.35
CA GLY A 39 9.85 -5.91 -0.77
C GLY A 39 10.06 -6.30 -2.23
N ASN A 40 9.40 -7.35 -2.72
CA ASN A 40 9.48 -7.78 -4.12
C ASN A 40 8.98 -6.73 -5.11
N GLN A 41 8.07 -5.85 -4.68
CA GLN A 41 7.48 -4.79 -5.50
C GLN A 41 8.12 -3.41 -5.28
N ASP A 42 9.13 -3.30 -4.40
CA ASP A 42 9.75 -2.04 -3.98
C ASP A 42 8.71 -0.99 -3.52
N ILE A 43 7.70 -1.44 -2.76
CA ILE A 43 6.64 -0.60 -2.20
C ILE A 43 6.50 -0.81 -0.69
N SER A 44 5.83 0.12 -0.01
CA SER A 44 5.47 -0.06 1.40
C SER A 44 4.32 -1.08 1.58
N ILE A 45 4.26 -1.73 2.73
CA ILE A 45 3.15 -2.64 3.09
C ILE A 45 1.80 -1.91 3.03
N SER A 46 1.73 -0.65 3.49
CA SER A 46 0.51 0.15 3.39
C SER A 46 0.08 0.36 1.93
N GLU A 47 1.03 0.54 1.00
CA GLU A 47 0.72 0.67 -0.42
C GLU A 47 0.27 -0.67 -1.03
N LEU A 48 0.87 -1.78 -0.61
CA LEU A 48 0.43 -3.11 -1.01
C LEU A 48 -1.02 -3.37 -0.60
N LEU A 49 -1.39 -3.03 0.65
CA LEU A 49 -2.75 -3.19 1.16
C LEU A 49 -3.75 -2.26 0.47
N GLU A 50 -3.38 -1.01 0.18
CA GLU A 50 -4.21 -0.09 -0.61
C GLU A 50 -4.51 -0.64 -2.01
N ARG A 51 -3.51 -1.19 -2.70
CA ARG A 51 -3.70 -1.80 -4.02
C ARG A 51 -4.59 -3.02 -3.98
N PHE A 52 -4.42 -3.87 -2.97
CA PHE A 52 -5.29 -5.02 -2.73
C PHE A 52 -6.74 -4.58 -2.45
N ALA A 53 -6.95 -3.59 -1.58
CA ALA A 53 -8.28 -3.07 -1.29
C ALA A 53 -8.95 -2.49 -2.55
N ARG A 54 -8.18 -1.83 -3.42
CA ARG A 54 -8.69 -1.26 -4.67
C ARG A 54 -8.90 -2.28 -5.78
N SER A 55 -8.29 -3.46 -5.73
CA SER A 55 -8.52 -4.48 -6.77
C SER A 55 -9.97 -4.98 -6.75
N PHE A 56 -10.61 -5.02 -5.58
CA PHE A 56 -12.03 -5.38 -5.44
C PHE A 56 -12.97 -4.48 -6.25
N ILE A 57 -12.62 -3.22 -6.49
CA ILE A 57 -13.44 -2.29 -7.29
C ILE A 57 -13.20 -2.50 -8.80
N ARG A 58 -12.03 -3.01 -9.18
CA ARG A 58 -11.63 -3.14 -10.58
C ARG A 58 -12.19 -4.39 -11.26
N ASP A 59 -12.56 -5.39 -10.47
CA ASP A 59 -13.14 -6.65 -10.94
C ASP A 59 -14.68 -6.60 -11.05
N GLU A 60 -15.31 -5.43 -10.81
CA GLU A 60 -16.75 -5.20 -10.94
C GLU A 60 -17.17 -4.49 -12.24
N VAL A 61 -16.31 -4.48 -13.29
CA VAL A 61 -16.61 -3.93 -14.62
C VAL A 61 -16.33 -4.94 -15.73
#